data_AF-A0A1F7Y203-F1
#
_entry.id   AF-A0A1F7Y203-F1
#
_cell.length_a   1.000
_cell.length_b   1.000
_cell.length_c   1.000
_cell.angle_alpha   90.00
_cell.angle_beta   90.00
_cell.angle_gamma   90.00
#
_symmetry.space_group_name_H-M   'P 1'
#
loop_
_entity.id
_entity.type
_entity.pdbx_description
1 polymer ?
#
loop_
_entity_poly.entity_id
_entity_poly.type
_entity_poly.pdbx_seq_one_letter_code
_entity_poly.pdbx_strand_id
1 'polypeptide(L)'
;MFKGIIQKGIEKFGNLFLVLLLMIVGISVVRSISNYREASRQIKSEEKKLDSIAKENQNLREELEKVHSVGFIEKQLRDTLGLAKDGEIVLILPDEEVVKKFAPEYDEEEETLPDPNWKKWAKMFL
;
A
#
# COMPACT_ATOMS: atom_id res chain seq x y z
N MET A 1 71.73 -24.32 -31.84
CA MET A 1 71.34 -22.91 -31.54
C MET A 1 69.93 -22.57 -32.05
N PHE A 2 69.52 -22.98 -33.26
CA PHE A 2 68.21 -22.65 -33.84
C PHE A 2 66.97 -23.27 -33.16
N LYS A 3 67.08 -24.48 -32.59
CA LYS A 3 65.94 -25.21 -31.97
C LYS A 3 65.26 -24.44 -30.82
N GLY A 4 66.04 -23.71 -30.01
CA GLY A 4 65.53 -22.92 -28.89
C GLY A 4 64.87 -21.59 -29.31
N ILE A 5 65.22 -21.05 -30.48
CA ILE A 5 64.59 -19.84 -31.04
C ILE A 5 63.19 -20.19 -31.56
N ILE A 6 63.08 -21.32 -32.27
CA ILE A 6 61.80 -21.83 -32.80
C ILE A 6 60.85 -22.21 -31.66
N GLN A 7 61.34 -22.89 -30.62
CA GLN A 7 60.53 -23.29 -29.47
C GLN A 7 59.96 -22.07 -28.71
N LYS A 8 60.78 -21.03 -28.45
CA LYS A 8 60.31 -19.79 -27.81
C LYS A 8 59.29 -19.03 -28.67
N GLY A 9 59.39 -19.13 -30.00
CA GLY A 9 58.41 -18.56 -30.92
C GLY A 9 57.04 -19.25 -30.82
N ILE A 10 57.02 -20.58 -30.75
CA ILE A 10 55.80 -21.38 -30.61
C ILE A 10 55.11 -21.11 -29.26
N GLU A 11 55.86 -21.04 -28.17
CA GLU A 11 55.31 -20.71 -26.83
C GLU A 11 54.70 -19.30 -26.79
N LYS A 12 55.35 -18.31 -27.37
CA LYS A 12 54.81 -16.94 -27.48
C LYS A 12 53.54 -16.89 -28.32
N PHE A 13 53.48 -17.65 -29.41
CA PHE A 13 52.29 -17.74 -30.26
C PHE A 13 51.13 -18.43 -29.53
N GLY A 14 51.41 -19.51 -28.80
CA GLY A 14 50.43 -20.20 -27.96
C GLY A 14 49.87 -19.31 -26.85
N ASN A 15 50.73 -18.54 -26.16
CA ASN A 15 50.29 -17.57 -25.16
C ASN A 15 49.43 -16.45 -25.78
N LEU A 16 49.81 -15.93 -26.95
CA LEU A 16 49.03 -14.91 -27.64
C LEU A 16 47.64 -15.45 -28.04
N PHE A 17 47.60 -16.66 -28.58
CA PHE A 17 46.34 -17.33 -28.93
C PHE A 17 45.46 -17.55 -27.70
N LEU A 18 46.05 -17.96 -26.56
CA LEU A 18 45.34 -18.17 -25.31
C LEU A 18 44.75 -16.86 -24.76
N VAL A 19 45.51 -15.76 -24.80
CA VAL A 19 45.00 -14.43 -24.40
C VAL A 19 43.83 -13.99 -25.30
N LEU A 20 43.95 -14.22 -26.62
CA LEU A 20 42.91 -13.85 -27.57
C LEU A 20 41.63 -14.68 -27.36
N LEU A 21 41.77 -15.98 -27.09
CA LEU A 21 40.66 -16.86 -26.74
C LEU A 21 39.98 -16.43 -25.43
N LEU A 22 40.75 -16.12 -24.40
CA LEU A 22 40.20 -15.60 -23.13
C LEU A 22 39.47 -14.27 -23.33
N MET A 23 39.96 -13.39 -24.20
CA MET A 23 39.31 -12.13 -24.51
C MET A 23 37.95 -12.35 -25.20
N ILE A 24 37.87 -13.26 -26.18
CA ILE A 24 36.62 -13.59 -26.88
C ILE A 24 35.59 -14.18 -25.90
N VAL A 25 36.02 -15.15 -25.07
CA VAL A 25 35.15 -15.76 -24.07
C VAL A 25 34.69 -14.72 -23.05
N GLY A 26 35.60 -13.87 -22.57
CA GLY A 26 35.28 -12.80 -21.63
C GLY A 26 34.21 -11.85 -22.16
N ILE A 27 34.35 -11.39 -23.41
CA ILE A 27 33.35 -10.53 -24.06
C ILE A 27 32.01 -11.25 -24.19
N SER A 28 32.02 -12.54 -24.57
CA SER A 28 30.79 -13.34 -24.70
C SER A 28 30.05 -13.50 -23.37
N VAL A 29 30.77 -13.78 -22.29
CA VAL A 29 30.19 -13.92 -20.95
C VAL A 29 29.59 -12.60 -20.46
N VAL A 30 30.31 -11.49 -20.65
CA VAL A 30 29.81 -10.15 -20.28
C VAL A 30 28.54 -9.80 -21.05
N ARG A 31 28.49 -10.07 -22.37
CA ARG A 31 27.27 -9.84 -23.16
C ARG A 31 26.12 -10.72 -22.69
N SER A 32 26.37 -12.01 -22.45
CA SER A 32 25.35 -12.95 -21.98
C SER A 32 24.78 -12.55 -20.62
N ILE A 33 25.64 -12.10 -19.68
CA ILE A 33 25.18 -11.67 -18.36
C ILE A 33 24.36 -10.38 -18.44
N SER A 34 24.72 -9.46 -19.34
CA SER A 34 23.97 -8.21 -19.55
C SER A 34 22.58 -8.52 -20.09
N ASN A 35 22.49 -9.32 -21.16
CA ASN A 35 21.23 -9.69 -21.78
C ASN A 35 20.31 -10.43 -20.80
N TYR A 36 20.85 -11.36 -20.00
CA TYR A 36 20.07 -12.07 -18.99
C TYR A 36 19.54 -11.12 -17.91
N ARG A 37 20.36 -10.16 -17.45
CA ARG A 37 19.93 -9.17 -16.46
C ARG A 37 18.85 -8.25 -17.00
N GLU A 38 18.95 -7.82 -18.24
CA GLU A 38 17.92 -6.99 -18.90
C GLU A 38 16.61 -7.75 -19.04
N ALA A 39 16.64 -8.99 -19.55
CA ALA A 39 15.46 -9.84 -19.65
C ALA A 39 14.82 -10.10 -18.28
N SER A 40 15.63 -10.42 -17.26
CA SER A 40 15.14 -10.64 -15.90
C SER A 40 14.53 -9.37 -15.30
N ARG A 41 15.12 -8.19 -15.55
CA ARG A 41 14.54 -6.90 -15.13
C ARG A 41 13.22 -6.62 -15.81
N GLN A 42 13.12 -6.88 -17.11
CA GLN A 42 11.89 -6.71 -17.87
C GLN A 42 10.78 -7.60 -17.31
N ILE A 43 11.06 -8.90 -17.12
CA ILE A 43 10.11 -9.84 -16.52
C ILE A 43 9.63 -9.36 -15.15
N LYS A 44 10.56 -9.01 -14.24
CA LYS A 44 10.20 -8.50 -12.91
C LYS A 44 9.37 -7.21 -12.97
N SER A 45 9.64 -6.34 -13.93
CA SER A 45 8.88 -5.10 -14.09
C SER A 45 7.46 -5.36 -14.58
N GLU A 46 7.27 -6.33 -15.47
CA GLU A 46 5.94 -6.72 -15.95
C GLU A 46 5.17 -7.51 -14.88
N GLU A 47 5.81 -8.40 -14.13
CA GLU A 47 5.22 -9.06 -12.97
C GLU A 47 4.72 -8.04 -11.94
N LYS A 48 5.53 -7.02 -11.64
CA LYS A 48 5.14 -5.95 -10.71
C LYS A 48 3.95 -5.13 -11.22
N LYS A 49 3.89 -4.85 -12.53
CA LYS A 49 2.75 -4.16 -13.14
C LYS A 49 1.49 -5.03 -13.03
N LEU A 50 1.58 -6.33 -13.33
CA LEU A 50 0.46 -7.26 -13.21
C LEU A 50 -0.06 -7.31 -11.78
N ASP A 51 0.83 -7.40 -10.78
CA ASP A 51 0.46 -7.38 -9.36
C ASP A 51 -0.26 -6.06 -8.99
N SER A 52 0.28 -4.91 -9.43
CA SER A 52 -0.36 -3.62 -9.17
C SER A 52 -1.76 -3.50 -9.79
N ILE A 53 -1.93 -3.98 -11.04
CA ILE A 53 -3.21 -3.95 -11.75
C ILE A 53 -4.20 -4.91 -11.08
N ALA A 54 -3.75 -6.10 -10.67
CA ALA A 54 -4.60 -7.06 -9.97
C ALA A 54 -5.10 -6.49 -8.63
N LYS A 55 -4.21 -5.85 -7.87
CA LYS A 55 -4.57 -5.19 -6.61
C LYS A 55 -5.53 -4.01 -6.82
N GLU A 56 -5.29 -3.19 -7.84
CA GLU A 56 -6.20 -2.10 -8.20
C GLU A 56 -7.58 -2.63 -8.61
N ASN A 57 -7.62 -3.70 -9.41
CA ASN A 57 -8.87 -4.34 -9.81
C ASN A 57 -9.64 -4.89 -8.59
N GLN A 58 -8.95 -5.52 -7.64
CA GLN A 58 -9.56 -5.99 -6.41
C GLN A 58 -10.15 -4.82 -5.60
N ASN A 59 -9.37 -3.76 -5.37
CA ASN A 59 -9.84 -2.59 -4.63
C ASN A 59 -11.08 -1.96 -5.29
N LEU A 60 -11.07 -1.83 -6.62
CA LEU A 60 -12.21 -1.30 -7.38
C LEU A 60 -13.44 -2.20 -7.26
N ARG A 61 -13.27 -3.52 -7.24
CA ARG A 61 -14.40 -4.45 -7.01
C ARG A 61 -14.98 -4.28 -5.61
N GLU A 62 -14.14 -4.19 -4.58
CA GLU A 62 -14.59 -3.95 -3.21
C GLU A 62 -15.31 -2.61 -3.06
N GLU A 63 -14.84 -1.56 -3.74
CA GLU A 63 -15.51 -0.25 -3.77
C GLU A 63 -16.85 -0.32 -4.48
N LEU A 64 -16.92 -1.03 -5.62
CA LEU A 64 -18.14 -1.22 -6.38
C LEU A 64 -19.20 -1.97 -5.56
N GLU A 65 -18.81 -3.03 -4.83
CA GLU A 65 -19.69 -3.72 -3.89
C GLU A 65 -20.20 -2.80 -2.77
N LYS A 66 -19.34 -1.95 -2.22
CA LYS A 66 -19.74 -0.96 -1.20
C LYS A 66 -20.76 0.03 -1.75
N VAL A 67 -20.54 0.57 -2.95
CA VAL A 67 -21.45 1.53 -3.58
C VAL A 67 -22.80 0.89 -3.93
N HIS A 68 -22.82 -0.38 -4.32
CA HIS A 68 -24.06 -1.12 -4.56
C HIS A 68 -24.77 -1.59 -3.29
N SER A 69 -24.14 -1.46 -2.12
CA SER A 69 -24.76 -1.85 -0.87
C SER A 69 -25.99 -0.98 -0.56
N VAL A 70 -27.03 -1.59 -0.01
CA VAL A 70 -28.28 -0.90 0.37
C VAL A 70 -28.01 0.26 1.32
N GLY A 71 -27.08 0.09 2.26
CA GLY A 71 -26.71 1.13 3.21
C GLY A 71 -26.03 2.34 2.57
N PHE A 72 -25.18 2.14 1.56
CA PHE A 72 -24.57 3.25 0.82
C PHE A 72 -25.62 4.01 0.01
N ILE A 73 -26.49 3.29 -0.71
CA ILE A 73 -27.59 3.90 -1.48
C ILE A 73 -28.50 4.71 -0.55
N GLU A 74 -28.90 4.13 0.57
CA GLU A 74 -29.72 4.80 1.58
C GLU A 74 -29.04 6.04 2.15
N LYS A 75 -27.74 5.96 2.46
CA LYS A 75 -26.96 7.11 2.88
C LYS A 75 -26.97 8.23 1.83
N GLN A 76 -26.76 7.89 0.56
CA GLN A 76 -26.80 8.90 -0.52
C GLN A 76 -28.20 9.53 -0.67
N LEU A 77 -29.27 8.73 -0.57
CA LEU A 77 -30.65 9.23 -0.60
C LEU A 77 -30.95 10.18 0.57
N ARG A 78 -30.46 9.86 1.79
CA ARG A 78 -30.63 10.70 2.98
C ARG A 78 -29.80 11.98 2.89
N ASP A 79 -28.50 11.86 2.60
CA ASP A 79 -27.55 12.96 2.65
C ASP A 79 -27.76 13.95 1.48
N THR A 80 -28.11 13.46 0.29
CA THR A 80 -28.21 14.30 -0.92
C THR A 80 -29.62 14.76 -1.22
N LEU A 81 -30.60 13.87 -1.04
CA LEU A 81 -31.99 14.14 -1.43
C LEU A 81 -32.90 14.40 -0.21
N GLY A 82 -32.39 14.24 1.01
CA GLY A 82 -33.20 14.39 2.23
C GLY A 82 -34.34 13.38 2.32
N LEU A 83 -34.25 12.27 1.58
CA LEU A 83 -35.32 11.27 1.53
C LEU A 83 -35.27 10.37 2.77
N ALA A 84 -36.45 10.03 3.28
CA ALA A 84 -36.66 9.12 4.39
C ALA A 84 -37.65 8.03 3.99
N LYS A 85 -37.58 6.87 4.65
CA LYS A 85 -38.50 5.76 4.38
C LYS A 85 -39.88 6.04 4.98
N ASP A 86 -40.87 5.29 4.52
CA ASP A 86 -42.22 5.34 5.08
C ASP A 86 -42.19 5.05 6.59
N GLY A 87 -42.74 5.98 7.38
CA GLY A 87 -42.75 5.90 8.85
C GLY A 87 -41.60 6.62 9.55
N GLU A 88 -40.65 7.20 8.81
CA GLU A 88 -39.59 8.05 9.37
C GLU A 88 -39.99 9.54 9.36
N ILE A 89 -39.53 10.29 10.36
CA ILE A 89 -39.77 11.74 10.47
C ILE A 89 -38.46 12.47 10.19
N VAL A 90 -38.44 13.31 9.16
CA VAL A 90 -37.31 14.21 8.88
C VAL A 90 -37.44 15.45 9.77
N LEU A 91 -36.52 15.61 10.72
CA LEU A 91 -36.47 16.78 11.60
C LEU A 91 -35.44 17.78 11.05
N ILE A 92 -35.88 18.98 10.70
CA ILE A 92 -34.98 20.09 10.33
C ILE A 92 -34.70 20.88 11.60
N LEU A 93 -33.44 20.86 12.04
CA LEU A 93 -33.02 21.60 13.23
C LEU A 93 -32.76 23.07 12.87
N PRO A 94 -33.14 24.02 13.74
CA PRO A 94 -32.72 25.42 13.61
C PRO A 94 -31.22 25.56 13.88
N ASP A 95 -30.66 26.75 13.65
CA ASP A 95 -29.23 27.03 13.84
C ASP A 95 -28.73 26.62 15.23
N GLU A 96 -27.46 26.23 15.31
CA GLU A 96 -26.85 25.68 16.53
C GLU A 96 -27.00 26.62 17.74
N GLU A 97 -26.94 27.95 17.53
CA GLU A 97 -27.17 28.94 18.58
C GLU A 97 -28.59 28.90 19.15
N VAL A 98 -29.58 28.57 18.32
CA VAL A 98 -30.98 28.41 18.74
C VAL A 98 -31.13 27.09 19.49
N VAL A 99 -30.51 26.02 19.01
CA VAL A 99 -30.53 24.70 19.69
C VAL A 99 -29.89 24.77 21.07
N LYS A 100 -28.75 25.46 21.20
CA LYS A 100 -28.04 25.66 22.48
C LYS A 100 -28.89 26.38 23.54
N LYS A 101 -29.78 27.29 23.14
CA LYS A 101 -30.69 27.98 24.07
C LYS A 101 -31.74 27.05 24.69
N PHE A 102 -32.02 25.92 24.06
CA PHE A 102 -32.95 24.90 24.57
C PHE A 102 -32.23 23.77 25.31
N ALA A 103 -30.90 23.73 25.27
CA ALA A 103 -30.14 22.78 26.06
C ALA A 103 -30.25 23.17 27.55
N PRO A 104 -30.53 22.22 28.47
CA PRO A 104 -30.47 22.51 29.88
C PRO A 104 -29.06 22.98 30.25
N GLU A 105 -28.97 24.10 30.96
CA GLU A 105 -27.74 24.52 31.63
C GLU A 105 -27.48 23.48 32.73
N TYR A 106 -26.60 22.53 32.44
CA TYR A 106 -25.98 21.75 33.50
C TYR A 106 -24.96 22.68 34.14
N ASP A 107 -25.05 22.87 35.46
CA ASP A 107 -23.94 23.44 36.21
C ASP A 107 -22.70 22.62 35.83
N GLU A 108 -21.66 23.30 35.33
CA GLU A 108 -20.33 22.72 35.17
C GLU A 108 -19.83 22.41 36.58
N GLU A 109 -20.33 21.33 37.20
CA GLU A 109 -19.67 20.69 38.32
C GLU A 109 -18.25 20.42 37.83
N GLU A 110 -17.28 21.13 38.40
CA GLU A 110 -15.85 20.96 38.11
C GLU A 110 -15.59 19.48 37.82
N GLU A 111 -14.98 19.16 36.67
CA GLU A 111 -14.58 17.80 36.27
C GLU A 111 -13.58 17.23 37.30
N THR A 112 -14.06 16.91 38.48
CA THR A 112 -13.38 16.11 39.46
C THR A 112 -13.59 14.68 39.00
N LEU A 113 -12.48 13.98 38.80
CA LEU A 113 -12.52 12.56 38.47
C LEU A 113 -13.52 11.88 39.40
N PRO A 114 -14.52 11.16 38.87
CA PRO A 114 -15.54 10.56 39.70
C PRO A 114 -14.89 9.66 40.73
N ASP A 115 -15.40 9.72 41.96
CA ASP A 115 -14.90 8.90 43.06
C ASP A 115 -14.70 7.44 42.59
N PRO A 116 -13.56 6.80 42.92
CA PRO A 116 -13.34 5.40 42.58
C PRO A 116 -14.50 4.53 43.05
N ASN A 117 -14.86 3.50 42.28
CA ASN A 117 -16.06 2.69 42.54
C ASN A 117 -16.15 2.22 44.01
N TRP A 118 -15.04 1.80 44.64
CA TRP A 118 -15.03 1.37 46.05
C TRP A 118 -15.47 2.44 47.05
N LYS A 119 -15.17 3.72 46.79
CA LYS A 119 -15.55 4.85 47.66
C LYS A 119 -17.04 5.15 47.54
N LYS A 120 -17.60 4.99 46.34
CA LYS A 120 -19.05 5.06 46.11
C LYS A 120 -19.78 3.96 46.88
N TRP A 121 -19.28 2.72 46.85
CA TRP A 121 -19.83 1.62 47.64
C TRP A 121 -19.76 1.90 49.14
N ALA A 122 -18.62 2.32 49.68
CA ALA A 122 -18.49 2.64 51.11
C ALA A 122 -19.50 3.70 51.57
N LYS A 123 -19.75 4.74 50.76
CA LYS A 123 -20.71 5.82 51.06
C LYS A 123 -22.18 5.38 51.03
N MET A 124 -22.50 4.26 50.39
CA MET A 124 -23.88 3.72 50.36
C MET A 124 -24.20 2.85 51.58
N PHE A 125 -23.19 2.30 52.25
CA PHE A 125 -23.38 1.27 53.30
C PHE A 125 -22.86 1.68 54.70
N LEU A 126 -22.35 2.90 54.85
CA LEU A 126 -21.96 3.52 56.12
C LEU A 126 -22.81 4.76 56.37
#